data_AF-A0A5Q2MHJ3-F1
#
_entry.id   AF-A0A5Q2MHJ3-F1
#
_cell.length_a   1.000
_cell.length_b   1.000
_cell.length_c   1.000
_cell.angle_alpha   90.00
_cell.angle_beta   90.00
_cell.angle_gamma   90.00
#
_symmetry.space_group_name_H-M   'P 1'
#
loop_
_entity.id
_entity.type
_entity.pdbx_description
1 polymer ?
#
loop_
_entity_poly.entity_id
_entity_poly.type
_entity_poly.pdbx_seq_one_letter_code
_entity_poly.pdbx_strand_id
1 'polypeptide(L)'
;MSGDETAATEATHTPILRVVKGDLGAEELAALVAVVAARNAAAANAASRAKPRLRSEWGHPARQVRPVHAFGPDQWRRSSFGR
;
A
#
# COMPACT_ATOMS: atom_id res chain seq x y z
N MET A 1 -25.44 -1.29 -45.27
CA MET A 1 -24.39 -0.39 -44.75
C MET A 1 -24.86 0.13 -43.40
N SER A 2 -24.10 -0.22 -42.36
CA SER A 2 -24.08 0.33 -40.99
C SER A 2 -25.31 0.15 -40.09
N GLY A 3 -25.17 -0.69 -39.07
CA GLY A 3 -26.11 -0.71 -37.94
C GLY A 3 -25.90 -1.75 -36.83
N ASP A 4 -24.76 -2.46 -36.73
CA ASP A 4 -24.64 -3.58 -35.76
C ASP A 4 -23.26 -3.79 -35.10
N GLU A 5 -22.42 -2.74 -34.95
CA GLU A 5 -21.04 -2.93 -34.47
C GLU A 5 -20.73 -2.44 -33.04
N THR A 6 -21.73 -2.00 -32.26
CA THR A 6 -21.47 -1.47 -30.90
C THR A 6 -21.87 -2.41 -29.75
N ALA A 7 -22.40 -3.60 -30.02
CA ALA A 7 -22.87 -4.51 -28.97
C ALA A 7 -21.81 -5.47 -28.40
N ALA A 8 -20.60 -5.49 -28.96
CA ALA A 8 -19.62 -6.54 -28.67
C ALA A 8 -18.36 -6.04 -27.93
N THR A 9 -18.51 -5.43 -26.74
CA THR A 9 -17.47 -5.44 -25.68
C THR A 9 -18.12 -5.09 -24.31
N GLU A 10 -19.14 -5.82 -23.89
CA GLU A 10 -19.50 -5.86 -22.46
C GLU A 10 -18.72 -7.00 -21.81
N ALA A 11 -17.44 -6.76 -21.55
CA ALA A 11 -16.74 -7.55 -20.55
C ALA A 11 -17.48 -7.36 -19.22
N THR A 12 -17.98 -8.45 -18.62
CA THR A 12 -18.72 -8.46 -17.36
C THR A 12 -17.84 -7.96 -16.21
N HIS A 13 -17.67 -6.65 -16.11
CA HIS A 13 -16.98 -6.01 -14.99
C HIS A 13 -17.93 -5.98 -13.81
N THR A 14 -17.62 -6.75 -12.77
CA THR A 14 -18.30 -6.61 -11.49
C THR A 14 -18.01 -5.20 -10.96
N PRO A 15 -19.05 -4.36 -10.76
CA PRO A 15 -18.83 -2.98 -10.36
C PRO A 15 -18.22 -2.92 -8.96
N ILE A 16 -17.16 -2.14 -8.80
CA ILE A 16 -16.47 -1.96 -7.51
C ILE A 16 -17.35 -1.19 -6.51
N LEU A 17 -18.26 -0.34 -7.01
CA LEU A 17 -19.22 0.43 -6.23
C LEU A 17 -20.63 0.28 -6.83
N ARG A 18 -21.63 0.07 -5.99
CA ARG A 18 -23.05 -0.02 -6.38
C ARG A 18 -23.89 0.91 -5.50
N VAL A 19 -24.73 1.74 -6.12
CA VAL A 19 -25.76 2.50 -5.41
C VAL A 19 -26.85 1.52 -4.98
N VAL A 20 -27.03 1.33 -3.67
CA VAL A 20 -28.02 0.38 -3.14
C VAL A 20 -29.41 1.04 -2.97
N LYS A 21 -29.45 2.35 -2.73
CA LYS A 21 -30.67 3.11 -2.49
C LYS A 21 -30.46 4.59 -2.85
N GLY A 22 -31.53 5.22 -3.34
CA GLY A 22 -31.57 6.64 -3.67
C GLY A 22 -31.37 6.89 -5.17
N ASP A 23 -31.96 7.98 -5.65
CA ASP A 23 -31.64 8.57 -6.96
C ASP A 23 -30.78 9.80 -6.67
N LEU A 24 -29.52 9.76 -7.11
CA LEU A 24 -28.54 10.82 -6.84
C LEU A 24 -28.55 11.79 -8.01
N GLY A 25 -28.66 13.09 -7.72
CA GLY A 25 -28.43 14.11 -8.73
C GLY A 25 -27.02 14.02 -9.32
N ALA A 26 -26.82 14.61 -10.50
CA ALA A 26 -25.51 14.61 -11.17
C ALA A 26 -24.43 15.26 -10.29
N GLU A 27 -24.78 16.31 -9.55
CA GLU A 27 -23.89 17.03 -8.64
C GLU A 27 -23.49 16.18 -7.43
N GLU A 28 -24.44 15.45 -6.84
CA GLU A 28 -24.20 14.60 -5.67
C GLU A 28 -23.35 13.38 -6.06
N LEU A 29 -23.63 12.79 -7.23
CA LEU A 29 -22.82 11.72 -7.78
C LEU A 29 -21.39 12.19 -8.05
N ALA A 30 -21.21 13.38 -8.64
CA ALA A 30 -19.89 13.96 -8.86
C ALA A 30 -19.13 14.20 -7.54
N ALA A 31 -19.82 14.68 -6.51
CA ALA A 31 -19.23 14.87 -5.19
C ALA A 31 -18.74 13.54 -4.59
N LEU A 32 -19.54 12.47 -4.67
CA LEU A 32 -19.15 11.15 -4.20
C LEU A 32 -17.95 10.59 -4.96
N VAL A 33 -17.94 10.70 -6.28
CA VAL A 33 -16.81 10.26 -7.11
C VAL A 33 -15.54 11.04 -6.75
N ALA A 34 -15.64 12.35 -6.54
CA ALA A 34 -14.52 13.18 -6.14
C ALA A 34 -13.91 12.74 -4.80
N VAL A 35 -14.75 12.39 -3.81
CA VAL A 35 -14.28 11.89 -2.50
C VAL A 35 -13.56 10.55 -2.65
N VAL A 36 -14.12 9.62 -3.42
CA VAL A 36 -13.49 8.31 -3.67
C VAL A 36 -12.15 8.48 -4.39
N ALA A 37 -12.10 9.32 -5.43
CA ALA A 37 -10.87 9.62 -6.15
C ALA A 37 -9.81 10.26 -5.23
N ALA A 38 -10.20 11.22 -4.39
CA ALA A 38 -9.29 11.85 -3.43
C ALA A 38 -8.73 10.84 -2.41
N ARG A 39 -9.56 9.92 -1.89
CA ARG A 39 -9.10 8.85 -1.01
C ARG A 39 -8.10 7.92 -1.70
N ASN A 40 -8.37 7.52 -2.94
CA ASN A 40 -7.47 6.66 -3.71
C ASN A 40 -6.14 7.38 -3.99
N ALA A 41 -6.18 8.66 -4.37
CA ALA A 41 -4.98 9.47 -4.56
C ALA A 41 -4.17 9.61 -3.25
N ALA A 42 -4.83 9.81 -2.11
CA ALA A 42 -4.16 9.85 -0.81
C ALA A 42 -3.49 8.52 -0.45
N ALA A 43 -4.16 7.39 -0.69
CA ALA A 43 -3.60 6.06 -0.48
C ALA A 43 -2.39 5.79 -1.40
N ALA A 44 -2.49 6.15 -2.68
CA ALA A 44 -1.38 6.04 -3.64
C ALA A 44 -0.19 6.91 -3.24
N ASN A 45 -0.43 8.15 -2.78
CA ASN A 45 0.61 9.03 -2.27
C ASN A 45 1.26 8.49 -0.99
N ALA A 46 0.49 7.90 -0.09
CA ALA A 46 1.02 7.26 1.10
C ALA A 46 1.88 6.05 0.74
N ALA A 47 1.48 5.26 -0.25
CA ALA A 47 2.23 4.12 -0.76
C ALA A 47 3.54 4.56 -1.45
N SER A 48 3.52 5.63 -2.25
CA SER A 48 4.73 6.13 -2.93
C SER A 48 5.77 6.72 -1.96
N ARG A 49 5.33 7.22 -0.81
CA ARG A 49 6.20 7.71 0.28
C ARG A 49 6.49 6.66 1.35
N ALA A 50 6.00 5.44 1.20
CA ALA A 50 6.22 4.41 2.20
C ALA A 50 7.71 4.06 2.25
N LYS A 51 8.37 4.41 3.37
CA LYS A 51 9.69 3.85 3.67
C LYS A 51 9.55 2.34 3.91
N PRO A 52 10.59 1.55 3.64
CA PRO A 52 10.61 0.15 4.05
C PRO A 52 10.21 0.05 5.52
N ARG A 53 9.22 -0.79 5.83
CA ARG A 53 8.80 -1.01 7.22
C ARG A 53 10.03 -1.49 7.98
N LEU A 54 10.43 -0.75 9.02
CA LEU A 54 11.51 -1.18 9.89
C LEU A 54 11.09 -2.54 10.47
N ARG A 55 11.88 -3.57 10.18
CA ARG A 55 11.61 -4.90 10.75
C ARG A 55 11.84 -4.81 12.25
N SER A 56 10.93 -5.38 13.03
CA SER A 56 11.12 -5.44 14.48
C SER A 56 12.35 -6.30 14.78
N GLU A 57 13.31 -5.70 15.47
CA GLU A 57 14.52 -6.37 15.93
C GLU A 57 14.27 -7.28 17.13
N TRP A 58 13.17 -7.08 17.88
CA TRP A 58 12.83 -7.86 19.07
C TRP A 58 12.63 -9.36 18.78
N GLY A 59 12.15 -9.70 17.59
CA GLY A 59 11.92 -11.08 17.15
C GLY A 59 12.93 -11.60 16.14
N HIS A 60 14.06 -10.91 15.94
CA HIS A 60 15.01 -11.29 14.89
C HIS A 60 15.72 -12.62 15.23
N PRO A 61 15.68 -13.66 14.36
CA PRO A 61 16.28 -14.97 14.66
C PRO A 61 17.76 -14.93 15.07
N ALA A 62 18.53 -13.97 14.54
CA ALA A 62 19.93 -13.79 14.94
C ALA A 62 20.13 -13.42 16.43
N ARG A 63 19.06 -13.00 17.14
CA ARG A 63 19.06 -12.74 18.59
C ARG A 63 18.67 -13.96 19.42
N GLN A 64 18.15 -15.03 18.79
CA GLN A 64 17.84 -16.29 19.48
C GLN A 64 19.10 -17.11 19.78
N VAL A 65 20.22 -16.78 19.12
CA VAL A 65 21.52 -17.41 19.32
C VAL A 65 22.53 -16.39 19.83
N ARG A 66 23.42 -16.84 20.72
CA ARG A 66 24.49 -15.98 21.24
C ARG A 66 25.52 -15.72 20.13
N PRO A 67 25.86 -14.46 19.80
CA PRO A 67 26.91 -14.16 18.84
C PRO A 67 28.30 -14.52 19.38
N VAL A 68 29.22 -14.82 18.47
CA VAL A 68 30.64 -15.06 18.81
C VAL A 68 31.26 -13.78 19.33
N HIS A 69 32.13 -13.91 20.33
CA HIS A 69 32.86 -12.78 20.91
C HIS A 69 33.96 -12.34 19.94
N ALA A 70 34.00 -11.05 19.62
CA ALA A 70 35.08 -10.49 18.81
C ALA A 70 36.36 -10.40 19.65
N PHE A 71 37.47 -10.95 19.15
CA PHE A 71 38.78 -10.89 19.78
C PHE A 71 39.76 -10.12 18.88
N GLY A 72 40.77 -9.48 19.49
CA GLY A 72 41.82 -8.74 18.79
C GLY A 72 42.00 -7.31 19.32
N PRO A 73 43.06 -6.62 18.88
CA PRO A 73 43.32 -5.23 19.27
C PRO A 73 42.09 -4.35 19.03
N ASP A 74 41.79 -3.48 19.98
CA ASP A 74 40.70 -2.50 19.91
C ASP A 74 39.25 -3.04 19.92
N GLN A 75 39.03 -4.36 19.91
CA GLN A 75 37.67 -4.92 19.83
C GLN A 75 36.80 -4.63 21.07
N TRP A 76 37.41 -4.45 22.24
CA TRP A 76 36.70 -4.02 23.45
C TRP A 76 36.15 -2.59 23.32
N ARG A 77 36.87 -1.67 22.66
CA ARG A 77 36.36 -0.30 22.45
C ARG A 77 35.24 -0.30 21.41
N ARG A 78 35.36 -1.16 20.38
CA ARG A 78 34.38 -1.27 19.30
C ARG A 78 33.05 -1.89 19.74
N SER A 79 32.98 -2.61 20.86
CA SER A 79 31.70 -3.15 21.37
C SER A 79 30.72 -2.08 21.83
N SER A 80 31.20 -0.88 22.16
CA SER A 80 30.35 0.25 22.60
C SER A 80 29.77 1.06 21.44
N PHE A 81 30.24 0.82 20.21
CA PHE A 81 29.69 1.44 19.01
C PHE A 81 28.78 0.41 18.32
N GLY A 82 27.59 0.84 17.89
CA GLY A 82 26.67 -0.01 17.14
C GLY A 82 27.34 -0.53 15.85
N ARG A 83 27.10 -1.81 15.53
CA ARG A 83 27.42 -2.36 14.21
C ARG A 83 26.39 -1.96 13.17
#